data_AF-A0A4Y4CZE5-F1
#
_entry.id   AF-A0A4Y4CZE5-F1
#
_cell.length_a   1.000
_cell.length_b   1.000
_cell.length_c   1.000
_cell.angle_alpha   90.00
_cell.angle_beta   90.00
_cell.angle_gamma   90.00
#
_symmetry.space_group_name_H-M   'P 1'
#
loop_
_entity.id
_entity.type
_entity.pdbx_description
1 polymer ?
#
loop_
_entity_poly.entity_id
_entity_poly.type
_entity_poly.pdbx_seq_one_letter_code
_entity_poly.pdbx_strand_id
1 'polypeptide(L)'
;MGGGQLARMMAPAATALGVELRVLAESPEVSAVAAVRTAPAGDYTDLDTLLRFAADVDVLTFDHEHVPTEHLRALQEQGVAVRPGPEALVHAQDKLVMRRAVEELGLPNPEWDEVHSAEELVAFGERVGWPVVLKTPRGGYDGKGVLVLDGPQEASTGTAAEWFAQCAEADSDEGLLAEEAVAFSRELSAMVARRPSGETVAWPVVESIQVAGVCDEVLAPAPGLDPAVARAAQAAAVQLAEDLGVTGVMAVELFETPGTEAGFAVNELAMRPHNSGHWSMDGSVTGQFEQHLRAVLDWPLGATDVVAEAAVMKNFLGGDNQDLFAAYPQALAAEPRAKVHTYGKSVRPGRKIGHVNVVGDAHELGTLREIATHAASILRDGEDRDARPTARGEDEAATPWGAVPEAQTQAPLVGLVMGSDSDWATMRAAAQALEEVGIPYEADVVSAHRMPSEMLEYGRTAHERGLRVIIAGAGGAAHLPGMLASVTPLPVIGVPVALKTLDGMDSLLSIVQMPAGVPVATVSINGARNAGLLAARVLGSGSGASAQQVRERLQVFAAELSEAAHRKGASLRDAVARGASATD
;
A
#
# COMPACT_ATOMS: atom_id res chain seq x y z
N MET A 1 20.32 25.30 -3.63
CA MET A 1 19.26 26.23 -4.05
C MET A 1 17.92 25.55 -3.85
N GLY A 2 16.96 26.27 -3.29
CA GLY A 2 15.63 25.73 -2.98
C GLY A 2 15.53 25.26 -1.54
N GLY A 3 14.49 25.73 -0.84
CA GLY A 3 14.28 25.48 0.58
C GLY A 3 13.27 24.37 0.91
N GLY A 4 12.96 23.49 -0.04
CA GLY A 4 11.99 22.42 0.11
C GLY A 4 12.48 21.24 0.95
N GLN A 5 11.75 20.13 0.84
CA GLN A 5 11.99 18.95 1.68
C GLN A 5 13.24 18.17 1.30
N LEU A 6 13.71 18.23 0.04
CA LEU A 6 14.89 17.47 -0.37
C LEU A 6 16.14 18.12 0.23
N ALA A 7 16.22 19.46 0.21
CA ALA A 7 17.23 20.22 0.94
C ALA A 7 17.17 19.93 2.46
N ARG A 8 15.97 19.86 3.06
CA ARG A 8 15.81 19.47 4.47
C ARG A 8 16.39 18.08 4.74
N MET A 9 16.10 17.10 3.90
CA MET A 9 16.55 15.71 4.06
C MET A 9 18.03 15.50 3.73
N MET A 10 18.70 16.44 3.04
CA MET A 10 20.16 16.48 2.93
C MET A 10 20.85 16.85 4.25
N ALA A 11 20.20 17.64 5.12
CA ALA A 11 20.85 18.20 6.32
C ALA A 11 21.39 17.16 7.32
N PRO A 12 20.67 16.05 7.63
CA PRO A 12 21.21 15.01 8.52
C PRO A 12 22.49 14.36 7.96
N ALA A 13 22.49 14.00 6.67
CA ALA A 13 23.64 13.41 6.00
C ALA A 13 24.82 14.39 5.93
N ALA A 14 24.55 15.67 5.60
CA ALA A 14 25.58 16.72 5.60
C ALA A 14 26.21 16.89 6.99
N THR A 15 25.38 16.92 8.04
CA THR A 15 25.85 17.01 9.43
C THR A 15 26.71 15.81 9.81
N ALA A 16 26.29 14.59 9.46
CA ALA A 16 27.02 13.35 9.75
C ALA A 16 28.38 13.29 9.02
N LEU A 17 28.44 13.79 7.79
CA LEU A 17 29.67 13.88 6.99
C LEU A 17 30.57 15.06 7.37
N GLY A 18 30.10 16.00 8.20
CA GLY A 18 30.83 17.24 8.52
C GLY A 18 30.84 18.27 7.39
N VAL A 19 29.88 18.20 6.47
CA VAL A 19 29.67 19.14 5.37
C VAL A 19 28.78 20.29 5.84
N GLU A 20 29.19 21.54 5.61
CA GLU A 20 28.32 22.70 5.87
C GLU A 20 27.27 22.83 4.76
N LEU A 21 26.03 22.46 5.04
CA LEU A 21 24.91 22.70 4.11
C LEU A 21 24.35 24.11 4.31
N ARG A 22 24.41 24.93 3.25
CA ARG A 22 23.76 26.25 3.18
C ARG A 22 22.59 26.24 2.21
N VAL A 23 21.50 26.92 2.55
CA VAL A 23 20.27 26.91 1.76
C VAL A 23 19.88 28.33 1.37
N LEU A 24 19.91 28.67 0.08
CA LEU A 24 19.21 29.84 -0.41
C LEU A 24 17.71 29.53 -0.39
N ALA A 25 17.00 30.15 0.55
CA ALA A 25 15.59 29.90 0.83
C ALA A 25 14.72 31.00 0.23
N GLU A 26 13.58 30.65 -0.35
CA GLU A 26 12.65 31.62 -0.92
C GLU A 26 11.92 32.43 0.19
N SER A 27 11.79 31.83 1.38
CA SER A 27 11.28 32.51 2.57
C SER A 27 11.82 31.88 3.86
N PRO A 28 11.72 32.57 5.00
CA PRO A 28 12.12 32.02 6.30
C PRO A 28 11.28 30.82 6.79
N GLU A 29 10.12 30.57 6.16
CA GLU A 29 9.14 29.56 6.59
C GLU A 29 9.23 28.25 5.80
N VAL A 30 10.17 28.15 4.84
CA VAL A 30 10.34 26.94 4.04
C VAL A 30 11.01 25.81 4.83
N SER A 31 10.75 24.58 4.38
CA SER A 31 11.04 23.31 5.05
C SER A 31 12.49 23.17 5.56
N ALA A 32 13.46 23.55 4.75
CA ALA A 32 14.88 23.35 5.02
C ALA A 32 15.48 24.36 6.01
N VAL A 33 14.89 25.55 6.17
CA VAL A 33 15.45 26.62 7.03
C VAL A 33 15.65 26.14 8.46
N ALA A 34 14.68 25.40 9.00
CA ALA A 34 14.75 24.87 10.36
C ALA A 34 15.78 23.74 10.55
N ALA A 35 16.31 23.17 9.46
CA ALA A 35 17.22 22.03 9.49
C ALA A 35 18.70 22.41 9.28
N VAL A 36 18.99 23.65 8.89
CA VAL A 36 20.34 24.11 8.60
C VAL A 36 20.71 25.35 9.42
N ARG A 37 22.02 25.57 9.62
CA ARG A 37 22.53 26.74 10.35
C ARG A 37 22.42 28.03 9.53
N THR A 38 22.65 27.95 8.22
CA THR A 38 22.82 29.11 7.34
C THR A 38 21.83 29.01 6.19
N ALA A 39 20.77 29.84 6.23
CA ALA A 39 19.75 29.87 5.20
C ALA A 39 19.33 31.31 4.84
N PRO A 40 20.14 32.07 4.07
CA PRO A 40 19.74 33.40 3.64
C PRO A 40 18.49 33.34 2.76
N ALA A 41 17.61 34.33 2.90
CA ALA A 41 16.47 34.49 2.02
C ALA A 41 16.92 35.07 0.67
N GLY A 42 16.39 34.57 -0.45
CA GLY A 42 16.68 35.09 -1.77
C GLY A 42 15.84 34.45 -2.87
N ASP A 43 15.73 35.15 -4.00
CA ASP A 43 15.03 34.70 -5.19
C ASP A 43 16.02 33.98 -6.12
N TYR A 44 15.70 32.74 -6.50
CA TYR A 44 16.55 31.96 -7.39
C TYR A 44 16.54 32.45 -8.84
N THR A 45 15.61 33.36 -9.20
CA THR A 45 15.53 34.00 -10.52
C THR A 45 16.34 35.29 -10.62
N ASP A 46 16.94 35.76 -9.51
CA ASP A 46 17.81 36.94 -9.48
C ASP A 46 19.29 36.52 -9.49
N LEU A 47 19.97 36.75 -10.62
CA LEU A 47 21.38 36.41 -10.82
C LEU A 47 22.30 37.05 -9.78
N ASP A 48 22.06 38.30 -9.37
CA ASP A 48 22.91 38.97 -8.37
C ASP A 48 22.77 38.32 -6.99
N THR A 49 21.58 37.82 -6.68
CA THR A 49 21.34 37.01 -5.48
C THR A 49 22.07 35.68 -5.56
N LEU A 50 22.03 34.99 -6.71
CA LEU A 50 22.74 33.74 -6.89
C LEU A 50 24.26 33.91 -6.78
N LEU A 51 24.82 34.94 -7.43
CA LEU A 51 26.27 35.23 -7.40
C LEU A 51 26.75 35.52 -5.99
N ARG A 52 26.00 36.32 -5.22
CA ARG A 52 26.33 36.59 -3.81
C ARG A 52 26.29 35.33 -2.95
N PHE A 53 25.29 34.48 -3.15
CA PHE A 53 25.19 33.22 -2.41
C PHE A 53 26.31 32.24 -2.79
N ALA A 54 26.64 32.16 -4.09
CA ALA A 54 27.69 31.30 -4.63
C ALA A 54 29.09 31.64 -4.12
N ALA A 55 29.34 32.92 -3.79
CA ALA A 55 30.65 33.39 -3.37
C ALA A 55 31.17 32.72 -2.08
N ASP A 56 30.27 32.20 -1.24
CA ASP A 56 30.61 31.63 0.06
C ASP A 56 30.44 30.09 0.12
N VAL A 57 30.33 29.40 -1.03
CA VAL A 57 30.18 27.94 -1.10
C VAL A 57 31.13 27.32 -2.12
N ASP A 58 31.59 26.10 -1.85
CA ASP A 58 32.50 25.38 -2.76
C ASP A 58 31.75 24.79 -3.98
N VAL A 59 30.48 24.40 -3.78
CA VAL A 59 29.64 23.73 -4.78
C VAL A 59 28.19 24.18 -4.62
N LEU A 60 27.49 24.37 -5.74
CA LEU A 60 26.04 24.60 -5.79
C LEU A 60 25.30 23.37 -6.32
N THR A 61 24.22 23.01 -5.64
CA THR A 61 23.24 21.99 -6.08
C THR A 61 21.80 22.43 -5.79
N PHE A 62 20.81 21.63 -6.19
CA PHE A 62 19.41 22.02 -6.31
C PHE A 62 18.43 21.06 -5.62
N ASP A 63 17.45 21.64 -4.94
CA ASP A 63 16.24 20.97 -4.44
C ASP A 63 15.14 20.91 -5.52
N HIS A 64 15.20 21.79 -6.53
CA HIS A 64 14.26 21.82 -7.66
C HIS A 64 14.97 22.25 -8.95
N GLU A 65 14.39 21.90 -10.09
CA GLU A 65 14.92 22.14 -11.42
C GLU A 65 14.67 23.56 -11.95
N HIS A 66 13.83 24.38 -11.32
CA HIS A 66 13.36 25.67 -11.88
C HIS A 66 14.37 26.85 -11.91
N VAL A 67 15.64 26.66 -11.55
CA VAL A 67 16.61 27.76 -11.64
C VAL A 67 16.91 28.07 -13.12
N PRO A 68 16.80 29.34 -13.57
CA PRO A 68 16.97 29.69 -14.98
C PRO A 68 18.34 29.25 -15.53
N THR A 69 18.32 28.57 -16.68
CA THR A 69 19.51 27.95 -17.28
C THR A 69 20.59 28.98 -17.61
N GLU A 70 20.22 30.18 -18.04
CA GLU A 70 21.14 31.29 -18.31
C GLU A 70 21.88 31.76 -17.06
N HIS A 71 21.23 31.74 -15.89
CA HIS A 71 21.87 32.09 -14.62
C HIS A 71 22.85 31.01 -14.18
N LEU A 72 22.52 29.75 -14.41
CA LEU A 72 23.42 28.63 -14.15
C LEU A 72 24.68 28.68 -15.02
N ARG A 73 24.54 29.04 -16.31
CA ARG A 73 25.69 29.29 -17.20
C ARG A 73 26.54 30.45 -16.71
N ALA A 74 25.93 31.57 -16.32
CA ALA A 74 26.65 32.72 -15.76
C ALA A 74 27.43 32.37 -14.48
N LEU A 75 26.86 31.55 -13.59
CA LEU A 75 27.56 31.05 -12.40
C LEU A 75 28.78 30.20 -12.77
N GLN A 76 28.65 29.30 -13.75
CA GLN A 76 29.77 28.48 -14.23
C GLN A 76 30.88 29.32 -14.88
N GLU A 77 30.54 30.36 -15.63
CA GLU A 77 31.51 31.30 -16.22
C GLU A 77 32.32 32.04 -15.14
N GLN A 78 31.74 32.25 -13.95
CA GLN A 78 32.43 32.80 -12.78
C GLN A 78 33.25 31.74 -12.00
N GLY A 79 33.31 30.50 -12.49
CA GLY A 79 34.09 29.42 -11.89
C GLY A 79 33.38 28.68 -10.75
N VAL A 80 32.08 28.91 -10.54
CA VAL A 80 31.31 28.21 -9.51
C VAL A 80 31.03 26.77 -9.97
N ALA A 81 31.27 25.79 -9.09
CA ALA A 81 30.95 24.39 -9.37
C ALA A 81 29.43 24.15 -9.23
N VAL A 82 28.69 24.31 -10.34
CA VAL A 82 27.25 24.05 -10.43
C VAL A 82 27.01 22.58 -10.82
N ARG A 83 26.31 21.82 -9.97
CA ARG A 83 26.14 20.36 -10.08
C ARG A 83 24.69 19.93 -9.75
N PRO A 84 23.93 19.33 -10.68
CA PRO A 84 24.25 19.15 -12.11
C PRO A 84 24.44 20.50 -12.82
N GLY A 85 25.18 20.50 -13.93
CA GLY A 85 25.39 21.69 -14.76
C GLY A 85 24.14 22.07 -15.58
N PRO A 86 24.11 23.27 -16.19
CA PRO A 86 22.98 23.77 -16.99
C PRO A 86 22.61 22.83 -18.15
N GLU A 87 23.61 22.33 -18.88
CA GLU A 87 23.38 21.44 -20.03
C GLU A 87 22.82 20.08 -19.63
N ALA A 88 23.04 19.65 -18.38
CA ALA A 88 22.36 18.48 -17.84
C ALA A 88 20.95 18.86 -17.38
N LEU A 89 20.83 19.86 -16.50
CA LEU A 89 19.58 20.20 -15.82
C LEU A 89 18.45 20.58 -16.78
N VAL A 90 18.76 21.11 -17.97
CA VAL A 90 17.75 21.43 -18.99
C VAL A 90 16.88 20.23 -19.38
N HIS A 91 17.43 19.00 -19.35
CA HIS A 91 16.66 17.77 -19.63
C HIS A 91 15.65 17.41 -18.52
N ALA A 92 15.77 18.00 -17.32
CA ALA A 92 14.74 17.92 -16.28
C ALA A 92 13.75 19.11 -16.34
N GLN A 93 14.12 20.21 -17.00
CA GLN A 93 13.29 21.41 -17.11
C GLN A 93 12.33 21.34 -18.30
N ASP A 94 12.76 20.71 -19.40
CA ASP A 94 12.10 20.76 -20.70
C ASP A 94 11.88 19.35 -21.28
N LYS A 95 10.61 18.95 -21.36
CA LYS A 95 10.22 17.60 -21.79
C LYS A 95 10.53 17.34 -23.27
N LEU A 96 10.50 18.35 -24.14
CA LEU A 96 10.86 18.17 -25.55
C LEU A 96 12.36 17.92 -25.70
N VAL A 97 13.19 18.69 -24.98
CA VAL A 97 14.65 18.49 -24.93
C VAL A 97 14.99 17.11 -24.36
N MET A 98 14.27 16.68 -23.33
CA MET A 98 14.40 15.32 -22.77
C MET A 98 14.06 14.24 -23.78
N ARG A 99 12.92 14.34 -24.47
CA ARG A 99 12.47 13.34 -25.45
C ARG A 99 13.46 13.14 -26.59
N ARG A 100 13.93 14.24 -27.19
CA ARG A 100 14.97 14.22 -28.23
C ARG A 100 16.24 13.54 -27.73
N ALA A 101 16.68 13.84 -26.52
CA ALA A 101 17.88 13.23 -25.95
C ALA A 101 17.73 11.71 -25.71
N VAL A 102 16.58 11.27 -25.18
CA VAL A 102 16.30 9.84 -25.00
C VAL A 102 16.26 9.11 -26.36
N GLU A 103 15.70 9.74 -27.40
CA GLU A 103 15.66 9.20 -28.76
C GLU A 103 17.05 9.12 -29.40
N GLU A 104 17.86 10.18 -29.30
CA GLU A 104 19.23 10.23 -29.81
C GLU A 104 20.13 9.16 -29.18
N LEU A 105 19.88 8.82 -27.91
CA LEU A 105 20.58 7.77 -27.18
C LEU A 105 20.08 6.36 -27.51
N GLY A 106 19.02 6.24 -28.33
CA GLY A 106 18.40 4.96 -28.70
C GLY A 106 17.69 4.26 -27.52
N LEU A 107 17.26 5.03 -26.53
CA LEU A 107 16.59 4.52 -25.35
C LEU A 107 15.07 4.46 -25.56
N PRO A 108 14.35 3.58 -24.83
CA PRO A 108 12.91 3.38 -25.04
C PRO A 108 12.12 4.65 -24.72
N ASN A 109 11.51 5.26 -25.73
CA ASN A 109 10.59 6.39 -25.62
C ASN A 109 9.15 5.93 -25.93
N PRO A 110 8.13 6.58 -25.34
CA PRO A 110 6.81 6.59 -25.92
C PRO A 110 6.86 7.16 -27.35
N GLU A 111 5.97 6.72 -28.24
CA GLU A 111 5.73 7.46 -29.49
C GLU A 111 5.35 8.91 -29.14
N TRP A 112 6.05 9.89 -29.73
CA TRP A 112 5.92 11.30 -29.39
C TRP A 112 6.10 12.21 -30.59
N ASP A 113 5.65 13.47 -30.47
CA ASP A 113 5.86 14.52 -31.47
C ASP A 113 5.78 15.91 -30.81
N GLU A 114 6.39 16.91 -31.46
CA GLU A 114 6.19 18.31 -31.12
C GLU A 114 5.08 18.88 -32.00
N VAL A 115 4.00 19.38 -31.37
CA VAL A 115 2.83 19.89 -32.07
C VAL A 115 2.59 21.36 -31.77
N HIS A 116 2.31 22.13 -32.81
CA HIS A 116 2.07 23.58 -32.73
C HIS A 116 0.60 23.94 -32.98
N SER A 117 -0.24 22.98 -33.38
CA SER A 117 -1.66 23.22 -33.60
C SER A 117 -2.55 22.02 -33.29
N ALA A 118 -3.86 22.28 -33.19
CA ALA A 118 -4.86 21.24 -33.04
C ALA A 118 -4.87 20.26 -34.23
N GLU A 119 -4.61 20.73 -35.45
CA GLU A 119 -4.52 19.89 -36.64
C GLU A 119 -3.34 18.91 -36.56
N GLU A 120 -2.18 19.38 -36.09
CA GLU A 120 -1.00 18.54 -35.90
C GLU A 120 -1.24 17.49 -34.80
N LEU A 121 -1.88 17.88 -33.69
CA LEU A 121 -2.27 16.96 -32.62
C LEU A 121 -3.27 15.89 -33.09
N VAL A 122 -4.25 16.26 -33.93
CA VAL A 122 -5.16 15.30 -34.54
C VAL A 122 -4.41 14.35 -35.47
N ALA A 123 -3.50 14.87 -36.31
CA ALA A 123 -2.69 14.03 -37.19
C ALA A 123 -1.81 13.04 -36.42
N PHE A 124 -1.24 13.46 -35.29
CA PHE A 124 -0.51 12.61 -34.37
C PHE A 124 -1.41 11.49 -33.79
N GLY A 125 -2.58 11.85 -33.25
CA GLY A 125 -3.53 10.89 -32.69
C GLY A 125 -4.06 9.87 -33.70
N GLU A 126 -4.28 10.25 -34.96
CA GLU A 126 -4.68 9.31 -36.02
C GLU A 126 -3.53 8.37 -36.45
N ARG A 127 -2.27 8.79 -36.27
CA ARG A 127 -1.08 7.97 -36.58
C ARG A 127 -0.79 6.95 -35.47
N VAL A 128 -0.85 7.39 -34.22
CA VAL A 128 -0.43 6.61 -33.04
C VAL A 128 -1.60 5.86 -32.39
N GLY A 129 -2.81 6.40 -32.52
CA GLY A 129 -4.01 5.90 -31.86
C GLY A 129 -4.37 6.71 -30.62
N TRP A 130 -5.67 6.77 -30.33
CA TRP A 130 -6.23 7.44 -29.15
C TRP A 130 -6.44 6.45 -27.99
N PRO A 131 -6.34 6.88 -26.72
CA PRO A 131 -6.08 8.25 -26.27
C PRO A 131 -4.61 8.69 -26.44
N VAL A 132 -4.38 10.01 -26.44
CA VAL A 132 -3.04 10.62 -26.42
C VAL A 132 -2.90 11.57 -25.23
N VAL A 133 -1.67 11.90 -24.88
CA VAL A 133 -1.33 12.82 -23.79
C VAL A 133 -0.66 14.06 -24.36
N LEU A 134 -1.27 15.24 -24.16
CA LEU A 134 -0.71 16.54 -24.48
C LEU A 134 -0.07 17.14 -23.23
N LYS A 135 1.15 17.66 -23.33
CA LYS A 135 1.91 18.21 -22.21
C LYS A 135 2.52 19.56 -22.54
N THR A 136 2.56 20.46 -21.56
CA THR A 136 3.41 21.65 -21.65
C THR A 136 4.87 21.24 -21.45
N PRO A 137 5.83 21.67 -22.31
CA PRO A 137 7.22 21.23 -22.20
C PRO A 137 7.85 21.60 -20.86
N ARG A 138 7.53 22.79 -20.32
CA ARG A 138 8.05 23.34 -19.07
C ARG A 138 6.95 23.56 -18.04
N GLY A 139 7.33 23.69 -16.76
CA GLY A 139 6.48 24.16 -15.67
C GLY A 139 5.43 23.18 -15.12
N GLY A 140 5.23 22.02 -15.77
CA GLY A 140 4.34 20.97 -15.25
C GLY A 140 4.97 20.16 -14.11
N TYR A 141 4.20 19.90 -13.05
CA TYR A 141 4.57 19.07 -11.88
C TYR A 141 3.32 18.44 -11.24
N ASP A 142 3.46 17.26 -10.61
CA ASP A 142 2.37 16.52 -9.95
C ASP A 142 1.08 16.48 -10.80
N GLY A 143 1.20 16.16 -12.10
CA GLY A 143 0.07 16.09 -13.06
C GLY A 143 -0.41 17.42 -13.66
N LYS A 144 0.09 18.57 -13.22
CA LYS A 144 -0.20 19.86 -13.88
C LYS A 144 0.55 19.97 -15.21
N GLY A 145 -0.09 20.58 -16.21
CA GLY A 145 0.49 20.67 -17.56
C GLY A 145 0.44 19.35 -18.32
N VAL A 146 -0.46 18.44 -17.92
CA VAL A 146 -0.75 17.17 -18.59
C VAL A 146 -2.24 17.11 -18.90
N LEU A 147 -2.59 16.78 -20.14
CA LEU A 147 -3.96 16.66 -20.62
C LEU A 147 -4.10 15.35 -21.40
N VAL A 148 -4.93 14.44 -20.92
CA VAL A 148 -5.31 13.23 -21.66
C VAL A 148 -6.48 13.59 -22.57
N LEU A 149 -6.39 13.17 -23.83
CA LEU A 149 -7.40 13.42 -24.85
C LEU A 149 -7.86 12.08 -25.42
N ASP A 150 -9.17 11.83 -25.39
CA ASP A 150 -9.76 10.55 -25.81
C ASP A 150 -10.07 10.51 -27.33
N GLY A 151 -10.06 11.66 -28.00
CA GLY A 151 -10.37 11.74 -29.42
C GLY A 151 -10.12 13.10 -30.06
N PRO A 152 -10.21 13.17 -31.40
CA PRO A 152 -9.82 14.34 -32.17
C PRO A 152 -10.69 15.58 -31.92
N GLN A 153 -11.92 15.41 -31.41
CA GLN A 153 -12.82 16.52 -31.12
C GLN A 153 -12.33 17.38 -29.95
N GLU A 154 -11.51 16.81 -29.05
CA GLU A 154 -11.01 17.50 -27.87
C GLU A 154 -9.80 18.39 -28.18
N ALA A 155 -9.04 18.07 -29.24
CA ALA A 155 -7.82 18.79 -29.64
C ALA A 155 -8.05 20.28 -29.94
N SER A 156 -9.24 20.66 -30.40
CA SER A 156 -9.58 22.04 -30.77
C SER A 156 -10.49 22.74 -29.77
N THR A 157 -10.68 22.20 -28.56
CA THR A 157 -11.57 22.79 -27.54
C THR A 157 -10.93 22.76 -26.14
N GLY A 158 -11.54 23.49 -25.20
CA GLY A 158 -11.13 23.49 -23.79
C GLY A 158 -9.65 23.80 -23.58
N THR A 159 -9.02 23.07 -22.66
CA THR A 159 -7.63 23.27 -22.25
C THR A 159 -6.62 23.14 -23.39
N ALA A 160 -6.84 22.22 -24.35
CA ALA A 160 -5.93 22.05 -25.48
C ALA A 160 -5.88 23.32 -26.34
N ALA A 161 -7.05 23.86 -26.69
CA ALA A 161 -7.14 25.10 -27.45
C ALA A 161 -6.54 26.30 -26.70
N GLU A 162 -6.73 26.37 -25.39
CA GLU A 162 -6.14 27.41 -24.54
C GLU A 162 -4.60 27.34 -24.54
N TRP A 163 -4.02 26.14 -24.45
CA TRP A 163 -2.56 25.98 -24.48
C TRP A 163 -1.96 26.34 -25.84
N PHE A 164 -2.57 25.94 -26.95
CA PHE A 164 -2.11 26.35 -28.28
C PHE A 164 -2.20 27.87 -28.48
N ALA A 165 -3.27 28.51 -28.00
CA ALA A 165 -3.38 29.97 -28.04
C ALA A 165 -2.29 30.66 -27.23
N GLN A 166 -1.98 30.14 -26.03
CA GLN A 166 -0.89 30.67 -25.19
C GLN A 166 0.48 30.54 -25.87
N CYS A 167 0.77 29.42 -26.53
CA CYS A 167 2.02 29.25 -27.28
C CYS A 167 2.10 30.25 -28.44
N ALA A 168 1.00 30.45 -29.18
CA ALA A 168 0.95 31.41 -30.28
C ALA A 168 1.09 32.88 -29.82
N GLU A 169 0.61 33.22 -28.63
CA GLU A 169 0.73 34.57 -28.05
C GLU A 169 2.13 34.87 -27.50
N ALA A 170 2.87 33.85 -27.08
CA ALA A 170 4.19 34.00 -26.45
C ALA A 170 5.30 34.45 -27.43
N ASP A 171 5.02 34.52 -28.74
CA ASP A 171 6.00 34.79 -29.81
C ASP A 171 7.26 33.91 -29.68
N SER A 172 7.06 32.66 -29.24
CA SER A 172 8.09 31.62 -29.15
C SER A 172 7.80 30.52 -30.17
N ASP A 173 8.85 29.94 -30.75
CA ASP A 173 8.75 28.73 -31.58
C ASP A 173 8.54 27.45 -30.72
N GLU A 174 8.10 27.58 -29.45
CA GLU A 174 7.93 26.43 -28.56
C GLU A 174 6.59 25.71 -28.82
N GLY A 175 6.65 24.44 -29.23
CA GLY A 175 5.47 23.58 -29.37
C GLY A 175 5.03 22.94 -28.06
N LEU A 176 3.91 22.22 -28.11
CA LEU A 176 3.48 21.31 -27.06
C LEU A 176 4.00 19.89 -27.34
N LEU A 177 4.17 19.11 -26.30
CA LEU A 177 4.58 17.71 -26.42
C LEU A 177 3.33 16.82 -26.52
N ALA A 178 3.17 16.12 -27.63
CA ALA A 178 2.18 15.07 -27.79
C ALA A 178 2.84 13.70 -27.59
N GLU A 179 2.23 12.82 -26.81
CA GLU A 179 2.70 11.47 -26.54
C GLU A 179 1.57 10.46 -26.66
N GLU A 180 1.91 9.22 -27.03
CA GLU A 180 0.98 8.10 -26.86
C GLU A 180 0.58 7.93 -25.39
N ALA A 181 -0.66 7.53 -25.14
CA ALA A 181 -1.03 7.02 -23.83
C ALA A 181 -0.48 5.59 -23.66
N VAL A 182 0.76 5.49 -23.18
CA VAL A 182 1.49 4.21 -23.01
C VAL A 182 0.63 3.20 -22.26
N ALA A 183 0.46 2.01 -22.84
CA ALA A 183 -0.17 0.89 -22.17
C ALA A 183 0.85 0.19 -21.26
N PHE A 184 0.85 0.52 -19.96
CA PHE A 184 1.81 0.00 -18.99
C PHE A 184 1.16 -0.83 -17.87
N SER A 185 1.93 -1.74 -17.26
CA SER A 185 1.48 -2.57 -16.14
C SER A 185 1.63 -1.91 -14.78
N ARG A 186 2.70 -1.13 -14.60
CA ARG A 186 3.02 -0.33 -13.41
C ARG A 186 4.09 0.70 -13.74
N GLU A 187 4.33 1.62 -12.82
CA GLU A 187 5.44 2.56 -12.90
C GLU A 187 6.65 2.06 -12.11
N LEU A 188 7.83 2.29 -12.67
CA LEU A 188 9.12 1.95 -12.07
C LEU A 188 9.96 3.22 -11.94
N SER A 189 10.98 3.18 -11.09
CA SER A 189 12.00 4.22 -11.04
C SER A 189 13.39 3.59 -10.96
N ALA A 190 14.25 3.95 -11.92
CA ALA A 190 15.66 3.59 -11.91
C ALA A 190 16.48 4.80 -11.44
N MET A 191 17.24 4.63 -10.36
CA MET A 191 17.99 5.72 -9.74
C MET A 191 19.49 5.50 -9.83
N VAL A 192 20.22 6.59 -10.01
CA VAL A 192 21.68 6.58 -10.17
C VAL A 192 22.30 7.79 -9.50
N ALA A 193 23.53 7.63 -8.99
CA ALA A 193 24.39 8.74 -8.58
C ALA A 193 25.64 8.75 -9.44
N ARG A 194 26.04 9.94 -9.91
CA ARG A 194 27.26 10.14 -10.71
C ARG A 194 28.07 11.30 -10.17
N ARG A 195 29.38 11.10 -10.03
CA ARG A 195 30.34 12.15 -9.64
C ARG A 195 31.16 12.65 -10.82
N PRO A 196 31.73 13.88 -10.76
CA PRO A 196 32.54 14.43 -11.85
C PRO A 196 33.72 13.58 -12.28
N SER A 197 34.34 12.83 -11.37
CA SER A 197 35.45 11.91 -11.69
C SER A 197 35.01 10.68 -12.50
N GLY A 198 33.73 10.54 -12.84
CA GLY A 198 33.20 9.50 -13.73
C GLY A 198 32.72 8.23 -13.04
N GLU A 199 32.78 8.13 -11.72
CA GLU A 199 32.14 7.01 -11.00
C GLU A 199 30.62 7.19 -11.04
N THR A 200 29.93 6.13 -11.44
CA THR A 200 28.47 6.05 -11.53
C THR A 200 27.99 4.79 -10.80
N VAL A 201 27.04 4.92 -9.86
CA VAL A 201 26.45 3.79 -9.15
C VAL A 201 24.92 3.86 -9.17
N ALA A 202 24.27 2.73 -9.43
CA ALA A 202 22.81 2.62 -9.48
C ALA A 202 22.27 1.94 -8.22
N TRP A 203 21.07 2.33 -7.79
CA TRP A 203 20.27 1.54 -6.84
C TRP A 203 19.45 0.48 -7.61
N PRO A 204 18.91 -0.55 -6.93
CA PRO A 204 17.90 -1.42 -7.51
C PRO A 204 16.70 -0.62 -8.05
N VAL A 205 16.11 -1.10 -9.15
CA VAL A 205 14.86 -0.53 -9.67
C VAL A 205 13.75 -0.73 -8.65
N VAL A 206 12.95 0.31 -8.45
CA VAL A 206 11.81 0.29 -7.53
C VAL A 206 10.49 0.39 -8.28
N GLU A 207 9.42 -0.12 -7.69
CA GLU A 207 8.06 0.17 -8.14
C GLU A 207 7.58 1.45 -7.45
N SER A 208 7.06 2.40 -8.22
CA SER A 208 6.46 3.63 -7.70
C SER A 208 4.96 3.58 -7.94
N ILE A 209 4.17 3.66 -6.89
CA ILE A 209 2.70 3.64 -6.97
C ILE A 209 2.21 5.07 -6.87
N GLN A 210 1.58 5.55 -7.93
CA GLN A 210 0.96 6.88 -7.97
C GLN A 210 -0.53 6.80 -7.65
N VAL A 211 -1.03 7.75 -6.88
CA VAL A 211 -2.46 7.96 -6.65
C VAL A 211 -2.79 9.39 -7.04
N ALA A 212 -3.70 9.57 -7.99
CA ALA A 212 -4.10 10.89 -8.51
C ALA A 212 -2.91 11.76 -8.98
N GLY A 213 -1.94 11.15 -9.67
CA GLY A 213 -0.76 11.84 -10.20
C GLY A 213 0.31 12.17 -9.14
N VAL A 214 0.23 11.55 -7.96
CA VAL A 214 1.16 11.79 -6.85
C VAL A 214 1.73 10.48 -6.32
N CYS A 215 3.06 10.41 -6.16
CA CYS A 215 3.73 9.24 -5.61
C CYS A 215 3.30 9.01 -4.16
N ASP A 216 2.63 7.89 -3.94
CA ASP A 216 1.99 7.50 -2.69
C ASP A 216 2.79 6.42 -1.96
N GLU A 217 3.29 5.42 -2.70
CA GLU A 217 4.06 4.31 -2.14
C GLU A 217 5.21 3.89 -3.07
N VAL A 218 6.31 3.40 -2.50
CA VAL A 218 7.45 2.86 -3.24
C VAL A 218 7.85 1.51 -2.65
N LEU A 219 8.07 0.52 -3.51
CA LEU A 219 8.52 -0.82 -3.14
C LEU A 219 9.92 -1.07 -3.71
N ALA A 220 10.88 -1.37 -2.82
CA ALA A 220 12.29 -1.51 -3.18
C ALA A 220 12.89 -2.82 -2.66
N PRO A 221 13.45 -3.68 -3.53
CA PRO A 221 13.38 -3.65 -5.00
C PRO A 221 11.94 -3.83 -5.54
N ALA A 222 11.71 -3.52 -6.81
CA ALA A 222 10.42 -3.73 -7.49
C ALA A 222 10.02 -5.23 -7.45
N PRO A 223 8.88 -5.58 -6.83
CA PRO A 223 8.51 -6.98 -6.61
C PRO A 223 8.17 -7.69 -7.92
N GLY A 224 8.79 -8.85 -8.18
CA GLY A 224 8.49 -9.66 -9.36
C GLY A 224 8.87 -9.02 -10.71
N LEU A 225 9.70 -7.97 -10.71
CA LEU A 225 10.27 -7.43 -11.95
C LEU A 225 11.22 -8.44 -12.59
N ASP A 226 11.11 -8.63 -13.91
CA ASP A 226 12.03 -9.49 -14.66
C ASP A 226 13.47 -8.98 -14.45
N PRO A 227 14.41 -9.82 -13.98
CA PRO A 227 15.79 -9.41 -13.78
C PRO A 227 16.47 -8.83 -15.02
N ALA A 228 16.06 -9.23 -16.23
CA ALA A 228 16.56 -8.64 -17.48
C ALA A 228 16.09 -7.20 -17.66
N VAL A 229 14.80 -6.93 -17.42
CA VAL A 229 14.22 -5.58 -17.48
C VAL A 229 14.85 -4.69 -16.40
N ALA A 230 15.01 -5.20 -15.17
CA ALA A 230 15.68 -4.48 -14.09
C ALA A 230 17.10 -4.03 -14.48
N ARG A 231 17.91 -4.94 -15.03
CA ARG A 231 19.28 -4.61 -15.50
C ARG A 231 19.27 -3.61 -16.65
N ALA A 232 18.35 -3.76 -17.61
CA ALA A 232 18.24 -2.85 -18.76
C ALA A 232 17.84 -1.44 -18.32
N ALA A 233 16.88 -1.31 -17.40
CA ALA A 233 16.47 -0.04 -16.82
C ALA A 233 17.60 0.64 -16.02
N GLN A 234 18.36 -0.12 -15.23
CA GLN A 234 19.54 0.41 -14.54
C GLN A 234 20.62 0.88 -15.52
N ALA A 235 20.89 0.09 -16.57
CA ALA A 235 21.86 0.46 -17.60
C ALA A 235 21.44 1.74 -18.35
N ALA A 236 20.14 1.88 -18.68
CA ALA A 236 19.61 3.08 -19.29
C ALA A 236 19.78 4.31 -18.37
N ALA A 237 19.53 4.18 -17.07
CA ALA A 237 19.75 5.27 -16.11
C ALA A 237 21.23 5.66 -16.00
N VAL A 238 22.15 4.69 -16.00
CA VAL A 238 23.60 4.94 -16.05
C VAL A 238 23.99 5.68 -17.33
N GLN A 239 23.55 5.20 -18.49
CA GLN A 239 23.83 5.81 -19.79
C GLN A 239 23.31 7.26 -19.85
N LEU A 240 22.07 7.51 -19.43
CA LEU A 240 21.50 8.86 -19.34
C LEU A 240 22.34 9.77 -18.43
N ALA A 241 22.79 9.28 -17.29
CA ALA A 241 23.57 10.10 -16.36
C ALA A 241 24.95 10.44 -16.94
N GLU A 242 25.56 9.51 -17.67
CA GLU A 242 26.88 9.68 -18.27
C GLU A 242 26.83 10.58 -19.50
N ASP A 243 25.94 10.30 -20.44
CA ASP A 243 25.88 10.99 -21.73
C ASP A 243 25.27 12.40 -21.61
N LEU A 244 24.33 12.60 -20.69
CA LEU A 244 23.79 13.94 -20.39
C LEU A 244 24.66 14.72 -19.39
N GLY A 245 25.79 14.16 -18.94
CA GLY A 245 26.73 14.85 -18.06
C GLY A 245 26.20 15.15 -16.66
N VAL A 246 25.27 14.34 -16.15
CA VAL A 246 24.64 14.56 -14.84
C VAL A 246 25.67 14.39 -13.73
N THR A 247 25.59 15.27 -12.73
CA THR A 247 26.35 15.16 -11.48
C THR A 247 25.38 15.25 -10.31
N GLY A 248 25.52 14.36 -9.33
CA GLY A 248 24.57 14.21 -8.25
C GLY A 248 23.73 12.95 -8.43
N VAL A 249 22.48 13.01 -8.00
CA VAL A 249 21.51 11.91 -8.08
C VAL A 249 20.57 12.23 -9.23
N MET A 250 20.18 11.21 -9.97
CA MET A 250 19.14 11.26 -10.99
C MET A 250 18.15 10.11 -10.78
N ALA A 251 16.88 10.40 -10.93
CA ALA A 251 15.84 9.40 -11.10
C ALA A 251 15.34 9.42 -12.55
N VAL A 252 15.20 8.23 -13.12
CA VAL A 252 14.49 7.98 -14.37
C VAL A 252 13.18 7.32 -13.98
N GLU A 253 12.07 8.00 -14.19
CA GLU A 253 10.75 7.39 -14.09
C GLU A 253 10.46 6.60 -15.35
N LEU A 254 9.88 5.42 -15.19
CA LEU A 254 9.68 4.45 -16.26
C LEU A 254 8.27 3.89 -16.20
N PHE A 255 7.72 3.57 -17.36
CA PHE A 255 6.57 2.69 -17.48
C PHE A 255 7.06 1.27 -17.77
N GLU A 256 6.60 0.28 -17.01
CA GLU A 256 6.82 -1.13 -17.37
C GLU A 256 5.87 -1.51 -18.51
N THR A 257 6.41 -1.98 -19.65
CA THR A 257 5.65 -2.31 -20.86
C THR A 257 5.89 -3.77 -21.26
N PRO A 258 5.29 -4.74 -20.54
CA PRO A 258 5.50 -6.16 -20.81
C PRO A 258 5.16 -6.53 -22.25
N GLY A 259 6.04 -7.27 -22.91
CA GLY A 259 5.87 -7.72 -24.29
C GLY A 259 6.48 -6.81 -25.35
N THR A 260 6.98 -5.62 -24.98
CA THR A 260 7.90 -4.85 -25.84
C THR A 260 9.32 -5.41 -25.76
N GLU A 261 10.19 -5.07 -26.72
CA GLU A 261 11.58 -5.53 -26.73
C GLU A 261 12.37 -5.04 -25.51
N ALA A 262 12.17 -3.79 -25.11
CA ALA A 262 12.84 -3.21 -23.95
C ALA A 262 12.20 -3.61 -22.61
N GLY A 263 10.89 -3.89 -22.60
CA GLY A 263 10.11 -4.17 -21.39
C GLY A 263 9.81 -2.94 -20.53
N PHE A 264 10.24 -1.74 -20.96
CA PHE A 264 9.94 -0.47 -20.32
C PHE A 264 9.99 0.70 -21.33
N ALA A 265 9.43 1.84 -20.94
CA ALA A 265 9.57 3.14 -21.62
C ALA A 265 9.94 4.24 -20.63
N VAL A 266 10.77 5.20 -21.01
CA VAL A 266 11.14 6.35 -20.17
C VAL A 266 9.96 7.32 -20.07
N ASN A 267 9.50 7.61 -18.86
CA ASN A 267 8.46 8.61 -18.62
C ASN A 267 9.08 10.01 -18.46
N GLU A 268 9.93 10.19 -17.47
CA GLU A 268 10.56 11.49 -17.18
C GLU A 268 11.90 11.37 -16.44
N LEU A 269 12.65 12.48 -16.39
CA LEU A 269 13.93 12.60 -15.71
C LEU A 269 13.86 13.64 -14.60
N ALA A 270 14.35 13.28 -13.40
CA ALA A 270 14.58 14.21 -12.31
C ALA A 270 16.06 14.18 -11.93
N MET A 271 16.80 15.26 -12.21
CA MET A 271 18.25 15.36 -11.95
C MET A 271 18.56 15.89 -10.55
N ARG A 272 17.91 15.28 -9.56
CA ARG A 272 18.05 15.57 -8.14
C ARG A 272 17.66 14.33 -7.34
N PRO A 273 17.91 14.30 -6.01
CA PRO A 273 17.22 13.38 -5.14
C PRO A 273 15.70 13.38 -5.42
N HIS A 274 15.10 12.20 -5.42
CA HIS A 274 13.74 11.99 -5.88
C HIS A 274 12.87 11.31 -4.82
N ASN A 275 11.56 11.52 -4.91
CA ASN A 275 10.58 10.95 -3.97
C ASN A 275 10.63 9.42 -3.98
N SER A 276 10.76 8.82 -5.18
CA SER A 276 10.95 7.38 -5.37
C SER A 276 12.23 6.82 -4.74
N GLY A 277 13.15 7.69 -4.27
CA GLY A 277 14.37 7.27 -3.58
C GLY A 277 14.32 7.38 -2.06
N HIS A 278 13.24 7.89 -1.46
CA HIS A 278 13.21 8.15 -0.01
C HIS A 278 13.33 6.87 0.82
N TRP A 279 12.92 5.72 0.29
CA TRP A 279 13.17 4.40 0.90
C TRP A 279 14.65 4.18 1.22
N SER A 280 15.57 4.72 0.41
CA SER A 280 17.02 4.51 0.57
C SER A 280 17.59 5.15 1.83
N MET A 281 16.86 6.07 2.48
CA MET A 281 17.29 6.68 3.75
C MET A 281 17.45 5.64 4.87
N ASP A 282 16.61 4.60 4.87
CA ASP A 282 16.64 3.51 5.86
C ASP A 282 16.84 2.13 5.21
N GLY A 283 16.58 2.00 3.91
CA GLY A 283 16.58 0.74 3.18
C GLY A 283 17.84 0.45 2.38
N SER A 284 18.78 1.40 2.25
CA SER A 284 20.03 1.20 1.50
C SER A 284 21.26 1.53 2.34
N VAL A 285 22.39 0.88 2.05
CA VAL A 285 23.67 1.13 2.72
C VAL A 285 24.05 2.60 2.65
N THR A 286 23.83 3.24 1.49
CA THR A 286 24.01 4.69 1.33
C THR A 286 22.76 5.28 0.70
N GLY A 287 22.03 6.08 1.49
CA GLY A 287 20.84 6.77 1.02
C GLY A 287 21.13 7.86 -0.01
N GLN A 288 20.14 8.17 -0.84
CA GLN A 288 20.28 9.11 -1.95
C GLN A 288 20.81 10.49 -1.54
N PHE A 289 20.50 10.99 -0.35
CA PHE A 289 20.91 12.32 0.08
C PHE A 289 22.41 12.37 0.44
N GLU A 290 22.91 11.33 1.11
CA GLU A 290 24.34 11.19 1.35
C GLU A 290 25.09 10.98 0.03
N GLN A 291 24.56 10.12 -0.86
CA GLN A 291 25.14 9.92 -2.18
C GLN A 291 25.16 11.19 -3.02
N HIS A 292 24.11 12.00 -2.96
CA HIS A 292 24.08 13.27 -3.66
C HIS A 292 25.18 14.20 -3.15
N LEU A 293 25.36 14.32 -1.84
CA LEU A 293 26.42 15.13 -1.24
C LEU A 293 27.82 14.64 -1.66
N ARG A 294 28.07 13.33 -1.59
CA ARG A 294 29.34 12.74 -2.05
C ARG A 294 29.57 13.02 -3.53
N ALA A 295 28.55 12.81 -4.37
CA ALA A 295 28.63 13.03 -5.81
C ALA A 295 28.93 14.50 -6.16
N VAL A 296 28.20 15.45 -5.57
CA VAL A 296 28.42 16.88 -5.85
C VAL A 296 29.72 17.40 -5.23
N LEU A 297 30.30 16.74 -4.23
CA LEU A 297 31.64 17.07 -3.70
C LEU A 297 32.77 16.33 -4.41
N ASP A 298 32.44 15.48 -5.38
CA ASP A 298 33.38 14.57 -6.04
C ASP A 298 34.14 13.65 -5.06
N TRP A 299 33.42 13.09 -4.09
CA TRP A 299 33.91 12.05 -3.18
C TRP A 299 33.55 10.65 -3.69
N PRO A 300 34.29 9.60 -3.29
CA PRO A 300 33.93 8.23 -3.63
C PRO A 300 32.48 7.91 -3.26
N LEU A 301 31.79 7.26 -4.20
CA LEU A 301 30.41 6.87 -4.01
C LEU A 301 30.31 5.69 -3.05
N GLY A 302 29.27 5.69 -2.22
CA GLY A 302 28.95 4.59 -1.32
C GLY A 302 28.26 3.43 -2.03
N ALA A 303 28.25 2.27 -1.37
CA ALA A 303 27.49 1.11 -1.81
C ALA A 303 25.98 1.40 -1.75
N THR A 304 25.24 0.88 -2.72
CA THR A 304 23.79 1.11 -2.90
C THR A 304 22.95 -0.12 -2.56
N ASP A 305 23.57 -1.17 -2.02
CA ASP A 305 22.90 -2.41 -1.62
C ASP A 305 21.72 -2.15 -0.67
N VAL A 306 20.67 -2.95 -0.80
CA VAL A 306 19.55 -2.93 0.14
C VAL A 306 20.02 -3.55 1.45
N VAL A 307 19.75 -2.90 2.59
CA VAL A 307 20.23 -3.38 3.91
C VAL A 307 19.46 -4.59 4.43
N ALA A 308 18.24 -4.77 3.92
CA ALA A 308 17.39 -5.94 4.11
C ALA A 308 17.04 -6.53 2.73
N GLU A 309 16.03 -7.39 2.64
CA GLU A 309 15.57 -7.89 1.34
C GLU A 309 14.51 -7.00 0.69
N ALA A 310 13.76 -6.25 1.50
CA ALA A 310 12.73 -5.32 1.03
C ALA A 310 12.64 -4.05 1.90
N ALA A 311 12.25 -2.96 1.25
CA ALA A 311 11.92 -1.68 1.85
C ALA A 311 10.63 -1.13 1.23
N VAL A 312 9.76 -0.58 2.07
CA VAL A 312 8.55 0.14 1.67
C VAL A 312 8.67 1.57 2.14
N MET A 313 8.38 2.51 1.24
CA MET A 313 8.19 3.91 1.57
C MET A 313 6.74 4.29 1.31
N LYS A 314 6.10 4.95 2.28
CA LYS A 314 4.73 5.44 2.19
C LYS A 314 4.70 6.94 2.44
N ASN A 315 4.29 7.73 1.45
CA ASN A 315 4.02 9.16 1.66
C ASN A 315 2.75 9.36 2.47
N PHE A 316 2.68 10.46 3.20
CA PHE A 316 1.42 10.96 3.76
C PHE A 316 1.24 12.45 3.47
N LEU A 317 0.00 12.78 3.13
CA LEU A 317 -0.44 14.14 2.79
C LEU A 317 -1.05 14.79 4.02
N GLY A 318 -1.00 16.13 4.08
CA GLY A 318 -1.65 16.89 5.12
C GLY A 318 -3.16 16.68 5.09
N GLY A 319 -3.74 16.48 6.26
CA GLY A 319 -5.17 16.33 6.49
C GLY A 319 -5.63 17.19 7.66
N ASP A 320 -6.57 16.66 8.45
CA ASP A 320 -7.15 17.40 9.58
C ASP A 320 -6.19 17.53 10.76
N ASN A 321 -5.24 16.61 10.94
CA ASN A 321 -4.27 16.69 12.02
C ASN A 321 -3.24 17.81 11.79
N GLN A 322 -3.44 18.94 12.47
CA GLN A 322 -2.51 20.08 12.42
C GLN A 322 -1.26 19.89 13.28
N ASP A 323 -1.29 19.00 14.28
CA ASP A 323 -0.17 18.72 15.19
C ASP A 323 0.39 17.31 14.95
N LEU A 324 1.21 17.20 13.90
CA LEU A 324 1.82 15.93 13.53
C LEU A 324 2.66 15.33 14.67
N PHE A 325 3.32 16.16 15.47
CA PHE A 325 4.21 15.67 16.53
C PHE A 325 3.46 15.06 17.71
N ALA A 326 2.25 15.54 18.00
CA ALA A 326 1.38 14.92 19.01
C ALA A 326 1.02 13.47 18.68
N ALA A 327 0.97 13.11 17.39
CA ALA A 327 0.67 11.76 16.92
C ALA A 327 1.86 10.78 16.99
N TYR A 328 3.09 11.28 17.15
CA TYR A 328 4.31 10.44 17.12
C TYR A 328 4.30 9.33 18.18
N PRO A 329 4.02 9.59 19.48
CA PRO A 329 4.04 8.53 20.48
C PRO A 329 3.08 7.40 20.15
N GLN A 330 1.90 7.71 19.61
CA GLN A 330 0.92 6.71 19.21
C GLN A 330 1.38 5.94 17.97
N ALA A 331 1.80 6.62 16.90
CA ALA A 331 2.26 5.97 15.68
C ALA A 331 3.47 5.06 15.91
N LEU A 332 4.45 5.52 16.69
CA LEU A 332 5.67 4.76 16.99
C LEU A 332 5.42 3.60 17.97
N ALA A 333 4.42 3.71 18.85
CA ALA A 333 4.01 2.61 19.72
C ALA A 333 3.22 1.54 18.96
N ALA A 334 2.33 1.96 18.06
CA ALA A 334 1.55 1.05 17.21
C ALA A 334 2.46 0.32 16.22
N GLU A 335 3.42 1.03 15.61
CA GLU A 335 4.30 0.49 14.57
C GLU A 335 5.79 0.73 14.85
N PRO A 336 6.42 -0.04 15.76
CA PRO A 336 7.81 0.16 16.16
C PRO A 336 8.85 -0.05 15.03
N ARG A 337 8.46 -0.74 13.95
CA ARG A 337 9.29 -0.95 12.75
C ARG A 337 9.32 0.28 11.84
N ALA A 338 8.39 1.22 12.01
CA ALA A 338 8.27 2.40 11.16
C ALA A 338 9.37 3.44 11.45
N LYS A 339 9.95 3.99 10.37
CA LYS A 339 10.86 5.13 10.39
C LYS A 339 10.13 6.35 9.83
N VAL A 340 9.79 7.27 10.72
CA VAL A 340 8.98 8.46 10.39
C VAL A 340 9.87 9.64 10.00
N HIS A 341 9.63 10.20 8.81
CA HIS A 341 10.34 11.35 8.28
C HIS A 341 9.37 12.49 7.98
N THR A 342 9.40 13.57 8.77
CA THR A 342 8.57 14.76 8.52
C THR A 342 9.34 15.89 7.87
N TYR A 343 8.67 16.57 6.95
CA TYR A 343 9.25 17.63 6.15
C TYR A 343 9.21 19.00 6.83
N GLY A 344 8.69 19.13 8.05
CA GLY A 344 8.59 20.44 8.71
C GLY A 344 7.76 21.47 7.92
N LYS A 345 6.80 21.00 7.12
CA LYS A 345 5.88 21.84 6.34
C LYS A 345 4.59 22.05 7.13
N SER A 346 3.96 23.21 6.94
CA SER A 346 2.60 23.44 7.44
C SER A 346 1.62 22.41 6.85
N VAL A 347 0.75 21.86 7.69
CA VAL A 347 -0.28 20.91 7.25
C VAL A 347 -1.31 21.62 6.39
N ARG A 348 -1.55 21.10 5.18
CA ARG A 348 -2.60 21.56 4.26
C ARG A 348 -3.12 20.35 3.48
N PRO A 349 -4.43 20.27 3.20
CA PRO A 349 -5.00 19.23 2.35
C PRO A 349 -4.21 19.03 1.05
N GLY A 350 -3.84 17.77 0.77
CA GLY A 350 -3.11 17.39 -0.45
C GLY A 350 -1.60 17.71 -0.46
N ARG A 351 -1.07 18.40 0.56
CA ARG A 351 0.36 18.74 0.62
C ARG A 351 1.16 17.57 1.18
N LYS A 352 2.19 17.10 0.48
CA LYS A 352 3.18 16.15 1.01
C LYS A 352 3.85 16.73 2.27
N ILE A 353 3.66 16.09 3.43
CA ILE A 353 4.17 16.57 4.74
C ILE A 353 5.18 15.61 5.39
N GLY A 354 5.26 14.37 4.93
CA GLY A 354 6.28 13.41 5.34
C GLY A 354 6.16 12.09 4.61
N HIS A 355 7.02 11.14 4.99
CA HIS A 355 6.92 9.74 4.60
C HIS A 355 7.30 8.82 5.76
N VAL A 356 6.94 7.55 5.61
CA VAL A 356 7.31 6.46 6.51
C VAL A 356 8.09 5.43 5.71
N ASN A 357 9.24 4.99 6.21
CA ASN A 357 9.98 3.85 5.69
C ASN A 357 9.82 2.63 6.63
N VAL A 358 9.73 1.43 6.05
CA VAL A 358 9.75 0.16 6.77
C VAL A 358 10.63 -0.82 6.01
N VAL A 359 11.48 -1.56 6.72
CA VAL A 359 12.37 -2.56 6.13
C VAL A 359 12.09 -3.96 6.69
N GLY A 360 12.36 -5.00 5.90
CA GLY A 360 12.17 -6.38 6.32
C GLY A 360 12.50 -7.39 5.23
N ASP A 361 12.02 -8.61 5.41
CA ASP A 361 12.26 -9.70 4.47
C ASP A 361 11.30 -9.62 3.27
N ALA A 362 11.71 -10.16 2.11
CA ALA A 362 10.92 -10.03 0.88
C ALA A 362 9.55 -10.74 0.98
N HIS A 363 9.48 -11.82 1.75
CA HIS A 363 8.24 -12.56 1.98
C HIS A 363 7.23 -11.83 2.88
N GLU A 364 7.67 -10.79 3.62
CA GLU A 364 6.83 -9.96 4.48
C GLU A 364 6.27 -8.73 3.75
N LEU A 365 6.50 -8.56 2.45
CA LEU A 365 6.22 -7.31 1.73
C LEU A 365 4.81 -6.76 1.99
N GLY A 366 3.78 -7.62 2.03
CA GLY A 366 2.42 -7.22 2.37
C GLY A 366 2.31 -6.58 3.76
N THR A 367 2.92 -7.22 4.77
CA THR A 367 2.97 -6.71 6.15
C THR A 367 3.77 -5.41 6.24
N LEU A 368 4.88 -5.26 5.52
CA LEU A 368 5.64 -4.00 5.50
C LEU A 368 4.79 -2.82 4.99
N ARG A 369 3.97 -3.06 3.97
CA ARG A 369 3.03 -2.07 3.42
C ARG A 369 1.92 -1.72 4.40
N GLU A 370 1.38 -2.71 5.11
CA GLU A 370 0.39 -2.50 6.18
C GLU A 370 0.97 -1.63 7.30
N ILE A 371 2.16 -1.94 7.80
CA ILE A 371 2.87 -1.16 8.83
C ILE A 371 3.09 0.29 8.35
N ALA A 372 3.62 0.47 7.14
CA ALA A 372 3.91 1.79 6.59
C ALA A 372 2.63 2.63 6.44
N THR A 373 1.56 2.00 5.92
CA THR A 373 0.25 2.62 5.74
C THR A 373 -0.40 3.00 7.06
N HIS A 374 -0.33 2.12 8.07
CA HIS A 374 -0.92 2.36 9.38
C HIS A 374 -0.20 3.48 10.14
N ALA A 375 1.13 3.47 10.18
CA ALA A 375 1.89 4.57 10.77
C ALA A 375 1.60 5.90 10.06
N ALA A 376 1.52 5.90 8.73
CA ALA A 376 1.17 7.07 7.93
C ALA A 376 -0.26 7.57 8.20
N SER A 377 -1.25 6.68 8.39
CA SER A 377 -2.63 7.06 8.71
C SER A 377 -2.74 7.69 10.09
N ILE A 378 -2.09 7.12 11.12
CA ILE A 378 -2.06 7.71 12.47
C ILE A 378 -1.47 9.12 12.44
N LEU A 379 -0.37 9.33 11.71
CA LEU A 379 0.27 10.65 11.58
C LEU A 379 -0.64 11.65 10.87
N ARG A 380 -1.31 11.23 9.79
CA ARG A 380 -2.24 12.05 9.01
C ARG A 380 -3.50 12.42 9.80
N ASP A 381 -4.06 11.48 10.55
CA ASP A 381 -5.36 11.62 11.20
C ASP A 381 -5.25 12.13 12.64
N GLY A 382 -4.06 11.99 13.26
CA GLY A 382 -3.79 12.42 14.64
C GLY A 382 -4.28 11.45 15.70
N GLU A 383 -4.92 10.37 15.28
CA GLU A 383 -5.43 9.30 16.12
C GLU A 383 -5.33 7.99 15.36
N ASP A 384 -5.17 6.90 16.11
CA ASP A 384 -5.24 5.56 15.55
C ASP A 384 -6.71 5.14 15.39
N ARG A 385 -7.23 5.29 14.17
CA ARG A 385 -8.60 4.89 13.78
C ARG A 385 -8.71 3.42 13.45
N ASP A 386 -7.58 2.82 13.06
CA ASP A 386 -7.46 1.41 12.74
C ASP A 386 -6.91 0.63 13.96
N ALA A 387 -6.93 1.28 15.13
CA ALA A 387 -6.43 0.77 16.39
C ALA A 387 -7.05 -0.59 16.67
N ARG A 388 -6.31 -1.63 16.30
CA ARG A 388 -6.51 -2.95 16.87
C ARG A 388 -6.26 -2.79 18.36
N PRO A 389 -7.18 -3.20 19.25
CA PRO A 389 -7.04 -2.98 20.68
C PRO A 389 -5.64 -3.44 21.13
N THR A 390 -4.81 -2.46 21.51
CA THR A 390 -3.38 -2.66 21.71
C THR A 390 -3.15 -3.72 22.78
N ALA A 391 -2.37 -4.75 22.44
CA ALA A 391 -1.79 -5.67 23.40
C ALA A 391 -1.01 -4.87 24.46
N ARG A 392 -1.55 -4.83 25.69
CA ARG A 392 -0.75 -4.42 26.85
C ARG A 392 0.29 -5.50 27.08
N GLY A 393 1.51 -5.05 27.41
CA GLY A 393 2.72 -5.83 27.47
C GLY A 393 2.59 -7.15 28.24
N GLU A 394 3.41 -8.11 27.79
CA GLU A 394 3.92 -9.28 28.50
C GLU A 394 3.32 -9.52 29.89
N ASP A 395 2.06 -9.97 29.90
CA ASP A 395 1.52 -10.93 30.85
C ASP A 395 0.34 -11.60 30.14
N GLU A 396 0.44 -12.93 30.01
CA GLU A 396 -0.48 -13.87 29.41
C GLU A 396 -1.98 -13.44 29.41
N ALA A 397 -2.55 -13.17 28.22
CA ALA A 397 -3.91 -13.58 27.86
C ALA A 397 -4.16 -13.42 26.35
N ALA A 398 -4.43 -14.54 25.67
CA ALA A 398 -4.88 -14.61 24.28
C ALA A 398 -6.06 -13.67 23.99
N THR A 399 -6.19 -13.20 22.74
CA THR A 399 -7.42 -12.59 22.22
C THR A 399 -8.62 -13.45 22.64
N PRO A 400 -9.54 -12.96 23.48
CA PRO A 400 -10.66 -13.77 23.93
C PRO A 400 -11.64 -13.86 22.76
N TRP A 401 -11.50 -14.92 21.97
CA TRP A 401 -12.52 -15.30 21.00
C TRP A 401 -13.76 -15.76 21.74
N GLY A 402 -14.91 -15.24 21.32
CA GLY A 402 -16.22 -15.68 21.76
C GLY A 402 -16.65 -15.28 23.17
N ALA A 403 -17.90 -14.86 23.28
CA ALA A 403 -18.56 -14.71 24.55
C ALA A 403 -18.75 -16.10 25.19
N VAL A 404 -18.26 -16.26 26.42
CA VAL A 404 -18.54 -17.42 27.27
C VAL A 404 -19.74 -17.08 28.17
N PRO A 405 -20.77 -17.93 28.25
CA PRO A 405 -21.88 -17.68 29.17
C PRO A 405 -21.40 -17.50 30.61
N GLU A 406 -21.86 -16.46 31.33
CA GLU A 406 -21.41 -16.17 32.70
C GLU A 406 -21.60 -17.33 33.69
N ALA A 407 -22.57 -18.21 33.42
CA ALA A 407 -22.83 -19.41 34.22
C ALA A 407 -21.79 -20.53 34.02
N GLN A 408 -20.91 -20.42 33.02
CA GLN A 408 -19.93 -21.44 32.67
C GLN A 408 -18.59 -21.19 33.38
N THR A 409 -18.17 -22.14 34.22
CA THR A 409 -16.91 -22.08 34.98
C THR A 409 -15.77 -22.89 34.35
N GLN A 410 -16.07 -23.66 33.29
CA GLN A 410 -15.10 -24.50 32.57
C GLN A 410 -14.68 -23.83 31.26
N ALA A 411 -13.43 -24.06 30.85
CA ALA A 411 -12.93 -23.59 29.56
C ALA A 411 -13.76 -24.18 28.40
N PRO A 412 -14.10 -23.38 27.37
CA PRO A 412 -14.82 -23.83 26.19
C PRO A 412 -14.17 -25.06 25.54
N LEU A 413 -15.00 -26.05 25.17
CA LEU A 413 -14.60 -27.20 24.35
C LEU A 413 -15.16 -27.12 22.94
N VAL A 414 -16.18 -26.31 22.72
CA VAL A 414 -16.85 -26.12 21.43
C VAL A 414 -16.85 -24.65 21.06
N GLY A 415 -16.36 -24.33 19.88
CA GLY A 415 -16.43 -22.99 19.32
C GLY A 415 -17.65 -22.85 18.41
N LEU A 416 -18.58 -21.96 18.75
CA LEU A 416 -19.80 -21.70 17.98
C LEU A 416 -19.68 -20.37 17.24
N VAL A 417 -19.50 -20.41 15.93
CA VAL A 417 -19.29 -19.20 15.13
C VAL A 417 -20.33 -19.04 14.04
N MET A 418 -20.60 -17.79 13.69
CA MET A 418 -21.59 -17.45 12.67
C MET A 418 -21.18 -16.24 11.83
N GLY A 419 -21.67 -16.19 10.58
CA GLY A 419 -21.27 -15.16 9.62
C GLY A 419 -21.83 -13.76 9.89
N SER A 420 -22.93 -13.68 10.64
CA SER A 420 -23.53 -12.44 11.16
C SER A 420 -24.30 -12.71 12.46
N ASP A 421 -24.45 -11.68 13.28
CA ASP A 421 -25.33 -11.65 14.45
C ASP A 421 -26.77 -12.13 14.17
N SER A 422 -27.32 -11.84 12.99
CA SER A 422 -28.66 -12.30 12.57
C SER A 422 -28.80 -13.83 12.54
N ASP A 423 -27.71 -14.57 12.34
CA ASP A 423 -27.71 -16.03 12.32
C ASP A 423 -27.89 -16.63 13.74
N TRP A 424 -27.68 -15.84 14.78
CA TRP A 424 -27.82 -16.27 16.18
C TRP A 424 -29.22 -16.82 16.50
N ALA A 425 -30.27 -16.28 15.87
CA ALA A 425 -31.64 -16.75 16.08
C ALA A 425 -31.78 -18.26 15.79
N THR A 426 -31.04 -18.75 14.80
CA THR A 426 -30.94 -20.17 14.44
C THR A 426 -29.89 -20.88 15.30
N MET A 427 -28.71 -20.28 15.42
CA MET A 427 -27.54 -20.90 16.06
C MET A 427 -27.67 -21.09 17.57
N ARG A 428 -28.50 -20.30 18.26
CA ARG A 428 -28.81 -20.46 19.69
C ARG A 428 -29.31 -21.86 20.04
N ALA A 429 -29.96 -22.57 19.11
CA ALA A 429 -30.41 -23.93 19.35
C ALA A 429 -29.24 -24.93 19.51
N ALA A 430 -28.07 -24.65 18.93
CA ALA A 430 -26.85 -25.42 19.15
C ALA A 430 -26.30 -25.18 20.57
N ALA A 431 -26.23 -23.92 21.00
CA ALA A 431 -25.84 -23.54 22.35
C ALA A 431 -26.72 -24.23 23.42
N GLN A 432 -28.05 -24.18 23.26
CA GLN A 432 -28.99 -24.87 24.16
C GLN A 432 -28.74 -26.38 24.24
N ALA A 433 -28.43 -27.04 23.12
CA ALA A 433 -28.11 -28.46 23.12
C ALA A 433 -26.79 -28.76 23.85
N LEU A 434 -25.79 -27.88 23.74
CA LEU A 434 -24.54 -28.02 24.47
C LEU A 434 -24.76 -27.84 25.98
N GLU A 435 -25.59 -26.88 26.38
CA GLU A 435 -25.97 -26.63 27.78
C GLU A 435 -26.71 -27.82 28.40
N GLU A 436 -27.70 -28.39 27.70
CA GLU A 436 -28.44 -29.59 28.14
C GLU A 436 -27.51 -30.78 28.41
N VAL A 437 -26.45 -30.94 27.62
CA VAL A 437 -25.44 -32.01 27.77
C VAL A 437 -24.25 -31.54 28.64
N GLY A 438 -24.29 -30.30 29.14
CA GLY A 438 -23.28 -29.69 30.01
C GLY A 438 -21.89 -29.59 29.39
N ILE A 439 -21.82 -29.24 28.11
CA ILE A 439 -20.57 -29.01 27.37
C ILE A 439 -20.29 -27.50 27.31
N PRO A 440 -19.12 -27.05 27.79
CA PRO A 440 -18.76 -25.64 27.74
C PRO A 440 -18.49 -25.18 26.30
N TYR A 441 -18.96 -23.98 25.96
CA TYR A 441 -18.79 -23.39 24.64
C TYR A 441 -18.42 -21.90 24.70
N GLU A 442 -17.96 -21.39 23.57
CA GLU A 442 -17.82 -19.96 23.27
C GLU A 442 -18.65 -19.64 22.02
N ALA A 443 -19.18 -18.41 21.92
CA ALA A 443 -19.96 -17.99 20.76
C ALA A 443 -19.51 -16.63 20.20
N ASP A 444 -19.32 -16.53 18.88
CA ASP A 444 -18.89 -15.27 18.24
C ASP A 444 -19.38 -15.08 16.79
N VAL A 445 -19.28 -13.86 16.29
CA VAL A 445 -19.45 -13.52 14.88
C VAL A 445 -18.09 -13.54 14.19
N VAL A 446 -17.91 -14.48 13.26
CA VAL A 446 -16.69 -14.63 12.46
C VAL A 446 -17.11 -14.75 11.00
N SER A 447 -16.91 -13.68 10.22
CA SER A 447 -17.40 -13.59 8.84
C SER A 447 -16.32 -13.97 7.84
N ALA A 448 -16.52 -15.03 7.05
CA ALA A 448 -15.57 -15.45 6.02
C ALA A 448 -15.28 -14.38 4.95
N HIS A 449 -16.22 -13.47 4.69
CA HIS A 449 -16.11 -12.46 3.63
C HIS A 449 -15.71 -11.09 4.16
N ARG A 450 -16.12 -10.74 5.38
CA ARG A 450 -15.90 -9.41 5.97
C ARG A 450 -14.75 -9.40 6.99
N MET A 451 -14.39 -10.56 7.52
CA MET A 451 -13.35 -10.76 8.53
C MET A 451 -12.44 -11.94 8.13
N PRO A 452 -11.87 -11.96 6.92
CA PRO A 452 -11.14 -13.12 6.41
C PRO A 452 -9.89 -13.43 7.24
N SER A 453 -9.17 -12.41 7.73
CA SER A 453 -7.97 -12.57 8.55
C SER A 453 -8.30 -13.14 9.93
N GLU A 454 -9.33 -12.62 10.59
CA GLU A 454 -9.81 -13.08 11.89
C GLU A 454 -10.39 -14.50 11.78
N MET A 455 -11.08 -14.81 10.69
CA MET A 455 -11.59 -16.15 10.43
C MET A 455 -10.44 -17.16 10.25
N LEU A 456 -9.37 -16.78 9.53
CA LEU A 456 -8.16 -17.58 9.40
C LEU A 456 -7.47 -17.76 10.76
N GLU A 457 -7.34 -16.70 11.54
CA GLU A 457 -6.73 -16.74 12.87
C GLU A 457 -7.53 -17.61 13.85
N TYR A 458 -8.85 -17.41 13.93
CA TYR A 458 -9.76 -18.21 14.74
C TYR A 458 -9.63 -19.69 14.40
N GLY A 459 -9.67 -20.03 13.10
CA GLY A 459 -9.57 -21.42 12.66
C GLY A 459 -8.21 -22.06 12.96
N ARG A 460 -7.10 -21.33 12.71
CA ARG A 460 -5.74 -21.82 12.95
C ARG A 460 -5.46 -22.05 14.44
N THR A 461 -5.88 -21.11 15.29
CA THR A 461 -5.56 -21.12 16.73
C THR A 461 -6.58 -21.88 17.59
N ALA A 462 -7.78 -22.19 17.09
CA ALA A 462 -8.85 -22.86 17.85
C ALA A 462 -8.38 -24.10 18.63
N HIS A 463 -7.56 -24.95 18.02
CA HIS A 463 -7.07 -26.18 18.65
C HIS A 463 -6.08 -25.92 19.80
N GLU A 464 -5.32 -24.84 19.73
CA GLU A 464 -4.37 -24.40 20.75
C GLU A 464 -5.10 -23.81 21.97
N ARG A 465 -6.27 -23.20 21.72
CA ARG A 465 -7.16 -22.65 22.76
C ARG A 465 -7.96 -23.71 23.53
N GLY A 466 -7.74 -25.00 23.24
CA GLY A 466 -8.41 -26.12 23.90
C GLY A 466 -9.76 -26.51 23.30
N LEU A 467 -10.20 -25.83 22.23
CA LEU A 467 -11.39 -26.24 21.49
C LEU A 467 -11.15 -27.60 20.83
N ARG A 468 -12.23 -28.37 20.75
CA ARG A 468 -12.21 -29.76 20.24
C ARG A 468 -13.13 -29.95 19.05
N VAL A 469 -14.12 -29.07 18.86
CA VAL A 469 -15.08 -29.07 17.76
C VAL A 469 -15.45 -27.62 17.44
N ILE A 470 -15.62 -27.29 16.17
CA ILE A 470 -16.17 -26.01 15.72
C ILE A 470 -17.54 -26.24 15.11
N ILE A 471 -18.53 -25.45 15.51
CA ILE A 471 -19.85 -25.38 14.89
C ILE A 471 -19.94 -24.04 14.16
N ALA A 472 -20.13 -24.07 12.84
CA ALA A 472 -20.16 -22.88 12.01
C ALA A 472 -21.50 -22.75 11.29
N GLY A 473 -22.20 -21.63 11.50
CA GLY A 473 -23.49 -21.33 10.86
C GLY A 473 -23.37 -20.19 9.85
N ALA A 474 -23.91 -20.36 8.66
CA ALA A 474 -23.94 -19.29 7.67
C ALA A 474 -25.10 -19.43 6.68
N GLY A 475 -25.70 -18.29 6.33
CA GLY A 475 -26.70 -18.13 5.28
C GLY A 475 -26.11 -17.48 4.02
N GLY A 476 -26.16 -16.15 3.92
CA GLY A 476 -25.78 -15.39 2.71
C GLY A 476 -24.29 -15.42 2.36
N ALA A 477 -23.51 -16.02 3.24
CA ALA A 477 -22.06 -16.18 3.22
C ALA A 477 -21.68 -17.63 3.56
N ALA A 478 -22.36 -18.60 2.96
CA ALA A 478 -22.31 -20.03 3.32
C ALA A 478 -20.92 -20.71 3.32
N HIS A 479 -19.87 -20.02 2.89
CA HIS A 479 -18.49 -20.51 2.84
C HIS A 479 -17.82 -20.65 4.23
N LEU A 480 -18.35 -20.04 5.28
CA LEU A 480 -17.71 -20.02 6.61
C LEU A 480 -17.30 -21.42 7.13
N PRO A 481 -18.16 -22.45 7.13
CA PRO A 481 -17.77 -23.77 7.62
C PRO A 481 -16.65 -24.40 6.80
N GLY A 482 -16.70 -24.24 5.47
CA GLY A 482 -15.68 -24.78 4.57
C GLY A 482 -14.33 -24.07 4.70
N MET A 483 -14.35 -22.76 4.91
CA MET A 483 -13.15 -21.97 5.14
C MET A 483 -12.49 -22.30 6.49
N LEU A 484 -13.28 -22.45 7.55
CA LEU A 484 -12.73 -22.86 8.84
C LEU A 484 -12.14 -24.28 8.78
N ALA A 485 -12.81 -25.20 8.09
CA ALA A 485 -12.33 -26.57 7.89
C ALA A 485 -11.01 -26.64 7.12
N SER A 486 -10.72 -25.67 6.25
CA SER A 486 -9.48 -25.68 5.45
C SER A 486 -8.23 -25.25 6.24
N VAL A 487 -8.42 -24.62 7.41
CA VAL A 487 -7.32 -24.04 8.21
C VAL A 487 -7.24 -24.56 9.64
N THR A 488 -8.11 -25.49 10.03
CA THR A 488 -8.13 -26.07 11.38
C THR A 488 -7.97 -27.59 11.35
N PRO A 489 -7.25 -28.20 12.31
CA PRO A 489 -7.21 -29.66 12.44
C PRO A 489 -8.46 -30.21 13.16
N LEU A 490 -9.34 -29.35 13.68
CA LEU A 490 -10.54 -29.75 14.42
C LEU A 490 -11.68 -30.17 13.49
N PRO A 491 -12.57 -31.08 13.93
CA PRO A 491 -13.82 -31.34 13.24
C PRO A 491 -14.67 -30.06 13.15
N VAL A 492 -15.13 -29.73 11.94
CA VAL A 492 -16.05 -28.63 11.69
C VAL A 492 -17.43 -29.16 11.32
N ILE A 493 -18.44 -28.69 12.04
CA ILE A 493 -19.86 -28.99 11.81
C ILE A 493 -20.51 -27.76 11.17
N GLY A 494 -20.98 -27.92 9.94
CA GLY A 494 -21.62 -26.84 9.20
C GLY A 494 -23.14 -26.83 9.39
N VAL A 495 -23.70 -25.66 9.71
CA VAL A 495 -25.14 -25.42 9.83
C VAL A 495 -25.59 -24.49 8.69
N PRO A 496 -26.27 -25.01 7.65
CA PRO A 496 -26.87 -24.17 6.64
C PRO A 496 -28.00 -23.34 7.25
N VAL A 497 -27.95 -22.01 7.12
CA VAL A 497 -28.99 -21.11 7.65
C VAL A 497 -29.87 -20.63 6.50
N ALA A 498 -31.19 -20.83 6.61
CA ALA A 498 -32.11 -20.40 5.58
C ALA A 498 -32.24 -18.87 5.55
N LEU A 499 -32.07 -18.29 4.37
CA LEU A 499 -32.38 -16.88 4.10
C LEU A 499 -33.75 -16.73 3.42
N LYS A 500 -34.13 -15.47 3.15
CA LYS A 500 -35.39 -15.11 2.45
C LYS A 500 -35.51 -15.70 1.04
N THR A 501 -34.41 -16.17 0.45
CA THR A 501 -34.35 -16.67 -0.92
C THR A 501 -33.72 -18.06 -0.90
N LEU A 502 -34.21 -18.98 -1.74
CA LEU A 502 -33.72 -20.35 -1.92
C LEU A 502 -33.84 -21.28 -0.71
N ASP A 503 -34.56 -20.87 0.35
CA ASP A 503 -34.89 -21.69 1.53
C ASP A 503 -33.68 -22.39 2.19
N GLY A 504 -32.48 -21.82 2.05
CA GLY A 504 -31.23 -22.38 2.57
C GLY A 504 -30.59 -23.47 1.72
N MET A 505 -31.11 -23.73 0.51
CA MET A 505 -30.55 -24.71 -0.42
C MET A 505 -29.17 -24.28 -0.95
N ASP A 506 -29.00 -22.99 -1.20
CA ASP A 506 -27.72 -22.36 -1.51
C ASP A 506 -26.68 -22.62 -0.42
N SER A 507 -27.09 -22.43 0.83
CA SER A 507 -26.23 -22.66 2.00
C SER A 507 -25.90 -24.15 2.16
N LEU A 508 -26.88 -25.03 1.96
CA LEU A 508 -26.68 -26.48 2.06
C LEU A 508 -25.69 -26.96 0.99
N LEU A 509 -25.89 -26.56 -0.27
CA LEU A 509 -25.03 -26.96 -1.37
C LEU A 509 -23.61 -26.42 -1.21
N SER A 510 -23.44 -25.19 -0.72
CA SER A 510 -22.12 -24.62 -0.43
C SER A 510 -21.36 -25.39 0.65
N ILE A 511 -22.05 -25.80 1.72
CA ILE A 511 -21.43 -26.43 2.88
C ILE A 511 -21.20 -27.95 2.66
N VAL A 512 -22.09 -28.62 1.93
CA VAL A 512 -21.98 -30.08 1.68
C VAL A 512 -20.98 -30.43 0.56
N GLN A 513 -20.77 -29.53 -0.40
CA GLN A 513 -19.89 -29.77 -1.56
C GLN A 513 -18.45 -29.33 -1.30
N MET A 514 -17.75 -30.04 -0.42
CA MET A 514 -16.34 -29.74 -0.10
C MET A 514 -15.35 -30.53 -0.98
N PRO A 515 -14.20 -29.94 -1.36
CA PRO A 515 -13.13 -30.66 -2.03
C PRO A 515 -12.54 -31.77 -1.15
N ALA A 516 -11.95 -32.78 -1.79
CA ALA A 516 -11.27 -33.86 -1.08
C ALA A 516 -10.16 -33.30 -0.17
N GLY A 517 -10.12 -33.75 1.09
CA GLY A 517 -9.15 -33.32 2.10
C GLY A 517 -9.64 -32.24 3.07
N VAL A 518 -10.81 -31.63 2.83
CA VAL A 518 -11.38 -30.58 3.71
C VAL A 518 -12.82 -30.94 4.13
N PRO A 519 -13.01 -31.98 4.96
CA PRO A 519 -14.35 -32.48 5.28
C PRO A 519 -15.11 -31.52 6.21
N VAL A 520 -16.38 -31.29 5.92
CA VAL A 520 -17.35 -30.62 6.82
C VAL A 520 -18.49 -31.57 7.13
N ALA A 521 -18.85 -31.71 8.41
CA ALA A 521 -20.00 -32.49 8.83
C ALA A 521 -21.27 -31.61 8.76
N THR A 522 -21.99 -31.66 7.64
CA THR A 522 -23.14 -30.79 7.39
C THR A 522 -24.43 -31.34 7.99
N VAL A 523 -25.12 -30.56 8.82
CA VAL A 523 -26.47 -30.90 9.32
C VAL A 523 -27.57 -30.37 8.39
N SER A 524 -28.83 -30.70 8.67
CA SER A 524 -29.98 -30.16 7.93
C SER A 524 -30.03 -28.63 7.97
N ILE A 525 -30.69 -28.02 6.99
CA ILE A 525 -30.97 -26.57 6.99
C ILE A 525 -31.67 -26.18 8.31
N ASN A 526 -31.19 -25.12 8.95
CA ASN A 526 -31.57 -24.64 10.28
C ASN A 526 -31.39 -25.69 11.41
N GLY A 527 -30.64 -26.76 11.17
CA GLY A 527 -30.44 -27.89 12.07
C GLY A 527 -29.47 -27.63 13.23
N ALA A 528 -29.35 -26.39 13.73
CA ALA A 528 -28.36 -25.99 14.73
C ALA A 528 -28.40 -26.87 16.00
N ARG A 529 -29.59 -27.26 16.48
CA ARG A 529 -29.71 -28.19 17.62
C ARG A 529 -28.98 -29.51 17.38
N ASN A 530 -29.11 -30.08 16.18
CA ASN A 530 -28.42 -31.31 15.82
C ASN A 530 -26.91 -31.11 15.71
N ALA A 531 -26.44 -29.91 15.37
CA ALA A 531 -25.02 -29.59 15.36
C ALA A 531 -24.42 -29.63 16.78
N GLY A 532 -25.11 -29.08 17.77
CA GLY A 532 -24.71 -29.18 19.18
C GLY A 532 -24.65 -30.63 19.68
N LEU A 533 -25.67 -31.44 19.36
CA LEU A 533 -25.69 -32.87 19.69
C LEU A 533 -24.61 -33.68 18.96
N LEU A 534 -24.31 -33.31 17.71
CA LEU A 534 -23.24 -33.96 16.95
C LEU A 534 -21.86 -33.62 17.53
N ALA A 535 -21.62 -32.36 17.94
CA ALA A 535 -20.41 -31.97 18.66
C ALA A 535 -20.26 -32.77 19.97
N ALA A 536 -21.35 -32.94 20.72
CA ALA A 536 -21.36 -33.78 21.91
C ALA A 536 -20.97 -35.25 21.61
N ARG A 537 -21.46 -35.81 20.50
CA ARG A 537 -21.10 -37.17 20.08
C ARG A 537 -19.63 -37.27 19.67
N VAL A 538 -19.10 -36.26 18.98
CA VAL A 538 -17.67 -36.19 18.63
C VAL A 538 -16.82 -36.22 19.91
N LEU A 539 -17.13 -35.36 20.89
CA LEU A 539 -16.46 -35.33 22.19
C LEU A 539 -16.59 -36.65 22.96
N GLY A 540 -17.81 -37.21 22.99
CA GLY A 540 -18.11 -38.47 23.65
C GLY A 540 -17.47 -39.70 22.98
N SER A 541 -17.03 -39.60 21.71
CA SER A 541 -16.32 -40.69 21.03
C SER A 541 -14.88 -40.87 21.53
N GLY A 542 -14.35 -39.88 22.25
CA GLY A 542 -12.99 -39.91 22.79
C GLY A 542 -12.78 -40.90 23.94
N SER A 543 -11.53 -41.02 24.36
CA SER A 543 -11.10 -41.82 25.52
C SER A 543 -10.90 -40.92 26.75
N GLY A 544 -11.08 -41.48 27.95
CA GLY A 544 -10.91 -40.77 29.23
C GLY A 544 -12.21 -40.37 29.93
N ALA A 545 -12.07 -39.83 31.15
CA ALA A 545 -13.20 -39.56 32.04
C ALA A 545 -14.18 -38.51 31.51
N SER A 546 -13.67 -37.44 30.87
CA SER A 546 -14.51 -36.39 30.27
C SER A 546 -15.39 -36.92 29.14
N ALA A 547 -14.82 -37.71 28.22
CA ALA A 547 -15.59 -38.35 27.15
C ALA A 547 -16.62 -39.35 27.68
N GLN A 548 -16.30 -40.08 28.76
CA GLN A 548 -17.25 -40.97 29.43
C GLN A 548 -18.46 -40.21 30.01
N GLN A 549 -18.22 -39.10 30.69
CA GLN A 549 -19.30 -38.26 31.24
C GLN A 549 -20.22 -37.72 30.15
N VAL A 550 -19.66 -37.29 29.00
CA VAL A 550 -20.47 -36.85 27.85
C VAL A 550 -21.32 -37.99 27.30
N ARG A 551 -20.78 -39.22 27.22
CA ARG A 551 -21.57 -40.40 26.79
C ARG A 551 -22.72 -40.72 27.74
N GLU A 552 -22.49 -40.67 29.04
CA GLU A 552 -23.53 -40.93 30.05
C GLU A 552 -24.66 -39.90 29.94
N ARG A 553 -24.33 -38.61 29.79
CA ARG A 553 -25.33 -37.54 29.57
C ARG A 553 -26.09 -37.72 28.26
N LEU A 554 -25.43 -38.13 27.18
CA LEU A 554 -26.09 -38.45 25.92
C LEU A 554 -27.05 -39.65 26.03
N GLN A 555 -26.74 -40.65 26.87
CA GLN A 555 -27.64 -41.78 27.14
C GLN A 555 -28.87 -41.34 27.94
N VAL A 556 -28.69 -40.48 28.94
CA VAL A 556 -29.81 -39.88 29.70
C VAL A 556 -30.71 -39.07 28.76
N PHE A 557 -30.11 -38.18 27.97
CA PHE A 557 -30.85 -37.38 26.97
C PHE A 557 -31.65 -38.25 25.99
N ALA A 558 -31.07 -39.37 25.52
CA ALA A 558 -31.76 -40.30 24.63
C ALA A 558 -32.95 -41.00 25.32
N ALA A 559 -32.82 -41.36 26.61
CA ALA A 559 -33.91 -41.93 27.40
C ALA A 559 -35.05 -40.91 27.59
N GLU A 560 -34.73 -39.67 27.95
CA GLU A 560 -35.72 -38.59 28.12
C GLU A 560 -36.46 -38.28 26.81
N LEU A 561 -35.76 -38.27 25.68
CA LEU A 561 -36.37 -38.10 24.35
C LEU A 561 -37.35 -39.25 24.05
N SER A 562 -36.98 -40.49 24.38
CA SER A 562 -37.86 -41.65 24.22
C SER A 562 -39.09 -41.55 25.12
N GLU A 563 -38.95 -41.11 26.36
CA GLU A 563 -40.09 -40.90 27.28
C GLU A 563 -40.99 -39.75 26.82
N ALA A 564 -40.42 -38.64 26.34
CA ALA A 564 -41.18 -37.54 25.75
C ALA A 564 -41.96 -37.99 24.52
N ALA A 565 -41.37 -38.82 23.65
CA ALA A 565 -42.06 -39.41 22.50
C ALA A 565 -43.19 -40.35 22.93
N HIS A 566 -42.97 -41.20 23.94
CA HIS A 566 -44.02 -42.05 24.50
C HIS A 566 -45.17 -41.22 25.11
N ARG A 567 -44.87 -40.14 25.85
CA ARG A 567 -45.87 -39.21 26.39
C ARG A 567 -46.66 -38.52 25.29
N LYS A 568 -45.99 -37.94 24.28
CA LYS A 568 -46.66 -37.31 23.12
C LYS A 568 -47.54 -38.33 22.37
N GLY A 569 -47.04 -39.55 22.18
CA GLY A 569 -47.80 -40.63 21.57
C GLY A 569 -49.02 -41.04 22.41
N ALA A 570 -48.90 -41.07 23.73
CA ALA A 570 -50.03 -41.32 24.64
C ALA A 570 -51.05 -40.17 24.58
N SER A 571 -50.61 -38.91 24.65
CA SER A 571 -51.47 -37.73 24.52
C SER A 571 -52.20 -37.68 23.18
N LEU A 572 -51.52 -38.01 22.08
CA LEU A 572 -52.14 -38.11 20.75
C LEU A 572 -53.17 -39.23 20.70
N ARG A 573 -52.86 -40.42 21.24
CA ARG A 573 -53.82 -41.53 21.31
C ARG A 573 -55.03 -41.16 22.16
N ASP A 574 -54.85 -40.47 23.28
CA ASP A 574 -55.93 -40.00 24.14
C ASP A 574 -56.75 -38.88 23.47
N ALA A 575 -56.12 -38.00 22.68
CA ALA A 575 -56.82 -36.98 21.90
C ALA A 575 -57.68 -37.61 20.79
N VAL A 576 -57.10 -38.55 20.03
CA VAL A 576 -57.79 -39.30 18.98
C VAL A 576 -58.92 -40.17 19.56
N ALA A 577 -58.69 -40.85 20.69
CA ALA A 577 -59.73 -41.65 21.37
C ALA A 577 -60.89 -40.81 21.92
N ARG A 578 -60.63 -39.52 22.24
CA ARG A 578 -61.65 -38.54 22.66
C ARG A 578 -62.35 -37.84 21.49
N GLY A 579 -62.06 -38.23 20.24
CA GLY A 579 -62.68 -37.66 19.04
C GLY A 579 -62.21 -36.23 18.71
N ALA A 580 -61.14 -35.75 19.35
CA ALA A 580 -60.55 -34.47 19.01
C ALA A 580 -59.61 -34.65 17.81
N SER A 581 -59.98 -34.03 16.69
CA SER A 581 -59.09 -33.88 15.52
C SER A 581 -57.75 -33.30 15.98
N ALA A 582 -56.63 -33.88 15.54
CA ALA A 582 -55.27 -33.53 15.95
C ALA A 582 -54.76 -32.19 15.37
N THR A 583 -55.64 -31.18 15.30
CA THR A 583 -55.36 -29.84 14.76
C THR A 583 -56.09 -28.78 15.58
N ASP A 584 -55.82 -28.74 16.88
CA ASP A 584 -55.89 -27.51 17.67
C ASP A 584 -54.54 -27.30 18.38
#